data_AF-H6RVI2-F1
#
_entry.id   AF-H6RVI2-F1
#
_cell.length_a   1.000
_cell.length_b   1.000
_cell.length_c   1.000
_cell.angle_alpha   90.00
_cell.angle_beta   90.00
_cell.angle_gamma   90.00
#
_symmetry.space_group_name_H-M   'P 1'
#
loop_
_entity.id
_entity.type
_entity.pdbx_description
1 polymer ?
#
loop_
_entity_poly.entity_id
_entity_poly.type
_entity_poly.pdbx_seq_one_letter_code
_entity_poly.pdbx_strand_id
1 'polypeptide(L)'
;MAARSKARKRAVDVLYEADVRGRDRLELLRERVADGNPPVPDHAVRLVEGVDQEAARIDELIEAHAANWSLDRLPDVDRAILRMATYELLWADDVPDAVVIDEAVELAKALSTDDSPGYVNGVLGAILAAEVPTA
;
A
#
# COMPACT_ATOMS: atom_id res chain seq x y z
N MET A 1 -7.11 6.27 -14.84
CA MET A 1 -6.73 7.12 -13.68
C MET A 1 -7.77 7.00 -12.57
N ALA A 2 -8.85 7.78 -12.54
CA ALA A 2 -9.78 7.85 -11.38
C ALA A 2 -10.33 6.52 -10.84
N ALA A 3 -10.59 5.53 -11.70
CA ALA A 3 -11.04 4.20 -11.25
C ALA A 3 -9.95 3.43 -10.47
N ARG A 4 -8.67 3.53 -10.90
CA ARG A 4 -7.53 2.90 -10.21
C ARG A 4 -7.25 3.61 -8.89
N SER A 5 -7.30 4.95 -8.86
CA SER A 5 -7.14 5.72 -7.61
C SER A 5 -8.21 5.35 -6.56
N LYS A 6 -9.48 5.20 -6.96
CA LYS A 6 -10.55 4.71 -6.08
C LYS A 6 -10.28 3.28 -5.59
N ALA A 7 -9.76 2.41 -6.45
CA ALA A 7 -9.42 1.04 -6.08
C ALA A 7 -8.25 0.98 -5.09
N ARG A 8 -7.19 1.79 -5.29
CA ARG A 8 -6.07 1.89 -4.33
C ARG A 8 -6.54 2.35 -2.96
N LYS A 9 -7.35 3.42 -2.93
CA LYS A 9 -7.96 3.88 -1.68
C LYS A 9 -8.73 2.74 -1.01
N ARG A 10 -9.53 1.99 -1.76
CA ARG A 10 -10.30 0.88 -1.21
C ARG A 10 -9.41 -0.26 -0.68
N ALA A 11 -8.30 -0.56 -1.35
CA ALA A 11 -7.32 -1.52 -0.87
C ALA A 11 -6.68 -1.05 0.45
N VAL A 12 -6.28 0.22 0.52
CA VAL A 12 -5.75 0.85 1.74
C VAL A 12 -6.77 0.79 2.89
N ASP A 13 -8.04 1.10 2.64
CA ASP A 13 -9.09 1.00 3.66
C ASP A 13 -9.18 -0.42 4.27
N VAL A 14 -9.09 -1.46 3.42
CA VAL A 14 -9.16 -2.87 3.85
C VAL A 14 -7.91 -3.26 4.63
N LEU A 15 -6.72 -2.92 4.14
CA LEU A 15 -5.44 -3.22 4.81
C LEU A 15 -5.35 -2.52 6.17
N TYR A 16 -5.72 -1.24 6.21
CA TYR A 16 -5.78 -0.45 7.44
C TYR A 16 -6.77 -1.07 8.45
N GLU A 17 -7.98 -1.42 8.01
CA GLU A 17 -8.98 -2.02 8.90
C GLU A 17 -8.50 -3.37 9.45
N ALA A 18 -7.88 -4.20 8.62
CA ALA A 18 -7.33 -5.49 9.04
C ALA A 18 -6.26 -5.30 10.13
N ASP A 19 -5.30 -4.41 9.89
CA ASP A 19 -4.21 -4.13 10.82
C ASP A 19 -4.73 -3.57 12.16
N VAL A 20 -5.60 -2.55 12.14
CA VAL A 20 -6.12 -1.90 13.35
C VAL A 20 -6.99 -2.86 14.18
N ARG A 21 -7.72 -3.77 13.53
CA ARG A 21 -8.58 -4.74 14.22
C ARG A 21 -7.88 -6.06 14.51
N GLY A 22 -6.62 -6.23 14.12
CA GLY A 22 -5.88 -7.49 14.26
C GLY A 22 -6.57 -8.66 13.55
N ARG A 23 -7.20 -8.41 12.40
CA ARG A 23 -7.92 -9.41 11.61
C ARG A 23 -7.07 -9.92 10.46
N ASP A 24 -7.34 -11.15 10.04
CA ASP A 24 -6.81 -11.69 8.79
C ASP A 24 -7.30 -10.85 7.59
N ARG A 25 -6.36 -10.47 6.71
CA ARG A 25 -6.60 -9.56 5.59
C ARG A 25 -7.54 -10.20 4.56
N LEU A 26 -7.33 -11.49 4.26
CA LEU A 26 -8.13 -12.19 3.25
C LEU A 26 -9.53 -12.51 3.76
N GLU A 27 -9.67 -12.87 5.04
CA GLU A 27 -10.98 -13.02 5.67
C GLU A 27 -11.78 -11.73 5.59
N LEU A 28 -11.19 -10.61 6.03
CA LEU A 28 -11.83 -9.30 5.96
C LEU A 28 -12.17 -8.91 4.53
N LEU A 29 -11.25 -9.12 3.58
CA LEU A 29 -11.48 -8.83 2.16
C LEU A 29 -12.71 -9.60 1.63
N ARG A 30 -12.79 -10.91 1.89
CA ARG A 30 -13.92 -11.75 1.46
C ARG A 30 -15.24 -11.25 2.04
N GLU A 31 -15.26 -10.86 3.31
CA GLU A 31 -16.44 -10.25 3.93
C GLU A 31 -16.85 -8.94 3.23
N ARG A 32 -15.89 -8.05 2.96
CA ARG A 32 -16.17 -6.78 2.28
C ARG A 32 -16.65 -6.96 0.84
N VAL A 33 -16.12 -7.95 0.13
CA VAL A 33 -16.58 -8.32 -1.21
C VAL A 33 -18.01 -8.88 -1.15
N ALA A 34 -18.30 -9.75 -0.18
CA ALA A 34 -19.63 -10.35 -0.02
C ALA A 34 -20.70 -9.33 0.41
N ASP A 35 -20.34 -8.39 1.29
CA ASP A 35 -21.22 -7.29 1.72
C ASP A 35 -21.48 -6.30 0.57
N GLY A 36 -20.46 -6.03 -0.25
CA GLY A 36 -20.59 -5.20 -1.45
C GLY A 36 -20.89 -3.72 -1.18
N ASN A 37 -20.79 -3.26 0.08
CA ASN A 37 -21.15 -1.90 0.48
C ASN A 37 -20.08 -1.23 1.39
N PRO A 38 -19.22 -0.35 0.85
CA PRO A 38 -19.10 0.00 -0.56
C PRO A 38 -18.48 -1.15 -1.36
N PRO A 39 -18.72 -1.19 -2.69
CA PRO A 39 -18.13 -2.20 -3.56
C PRO A 39 -16.60 -2.20 -3.46
N VAL A 40 -16.01 -3.40 -3.49
CA VAL A 40 -14.57 -3.58 -3.60
C VAL A 40 -14.24 -3.85 -5.07
N PRO A 41 -13.59 -2.92 -5.78
CA PRO A 41 -13.24 -3.15 -7.19
C PRO A 41 -12.24 -4.30 -7.34
N ASP A 42 -12.26 -5.03 -8.46
CA ASP A 42 -11.34 -6.15 -8.73
C ASP A 42 -9.86 -5.77 -8.58
N HIS A 43 -9.51 -4.53 -8.94
CA HIS A 43 -8.14 -4.04 -8.73
C HIS A 43 -7.78 -3.95 -7.25
N ALA A 44 -8.72 -3.51 -6.40
CA ALA A 44 -8.49 -3.47 -4.95
C ALA A 44 -8.33 -4.87 -4.37
N VAL A 45 -9.13 -5.85 -4.85
CA VAL A 45 -9.00 -7.26 -4.49
C VAL A 45 -7.58 -7.75 -4.80
N ARG A 46 -7.11 -7.55 -6.04
CA ARG A 46 -5.75 -7.96 -6.45
C ARG A 46 -4.65 -7.33 -5.58
N LEU A 47 -4.76 -6.04 -5.27
CA LEU A 47 -3.78 -5.36 -4.41
C LEU A 47 -3.75 -5.98 -3.00
N VAL A 48 -4.90 -6.23 -2.39
CA VAL A 48 -4.95 -6.81 -1.04
C VAL A 48 -4.42 -8.25 -1.03
N GLU A 49 -4.81 -9.07 -2.01
CA GLU A 49 -4.33 -10.45 -2.14
C GLU A 49 -2.82 -10.50 -2.38
N GLY A 50 -2.31 -9.62 -3.24
CA GLY A 50 -0.88 -9.50 -3.51
C GLY A 50 -0.06 -9.05 -2.31
N VAL A 51 -0.57 -8.06 -1.56
CA VAL A 51 0.05 -7.64 -0.29
C VAL A 51 0.08 -8.79 0.71
N ASP A 52 -0.98 -9.60 0.80
CA ASP A 52 -1.00 -10.76 1.69
C ASP A 52 0.02 -11.82 1.28
N GLN A 53 0.10 -12.12 -0.02
CA GLN A 53 1.03 -13.10 -0.58
C GLN A 53 2.50 -12.72 -0.33
N GLU A 54 2.85 -11.45 -0.51
CA GLU A 54 4.23 -10.96 -0.42
C GLU A 54 4.53 -10.24 0.91
N ALA A 55 3.65 -10.37 1.91
CA ALA A 55 3.64 -9.57 3.14
C ALA A 55 5.00 -9.51 3.84
N ALA A 56 5.68 -10.66 3.98
CA ALA A 56 6.97 -10.73 4.64
C ALA A 56 8.06 -9.95 3.90
N ARG A 57 8.10 -10.04 2.56
CA ARG A 57 9.09 -9.33 1.74
C ARG A 57 8.78 -7.83 1.69
N ILE A 58 7.51 -7.47 1.60
CA ILE A 58 7.06 -6.08 1.64
C ILE A 58 7.48 -5.42 2.96
N ASP A 59 7.19 -6.06 4.10
CA ASP A 59 7.52 -5.51 5.41
C ASP A 59 9.04 -5.41 5.61
N GLU A 60 9.81 -6.41 5.18
CA GLU A 60 11.28 -6.38 5.20
C GLU A 60 11.83 -5.18 4.41
N LEU A 61 11.31 -4.95 3.20
CA LEU A 61 11.75 -3.83 2.35
C LEU A 61 11.41 -2.48 2.95
N ILE A 62 10.19 -2.32 3.48
CA ILE A 62 9.80 -1.07 4.12
C ILE A 62 10.69 -0.81 5.34
N GLU A 63 10.93 -1.81 6.20
CA GLU A 63 11.80 -1.67 7.37
C GLU A 63 13.25 -1.31 7.00
N ALA A 64 13.80 -1.94 5.96
CA ALA A 64 15.16 -1.67 5.49
C ALA A 64 15.35 -0.23 4.99
N HIS A 65 14.29 0.39 4.48
CA HIS A 65 14.34 1.72 3.85
C HIS A 65 13.65 2.84 4.67
N ALA A 66 13.02 2.53 5.79
CA ALA A 66 12.30 3.46 6.67
C ALA A 66 13.16 4.39 7.55
N ALA A 67 14.46 4.57 7.24
CA ALA A 67 15.36 5.51 7.93
C ALA A 67 15.34 5.43 9.48
N ASN A 68 15.39 4.21 10.03
CA ASN A 68 15.33 3.89 11.48
C ASN A 68 13.96 4.05 12.17
N TRP A 69 12.86 4.22 11.43
CA TRP A 69 11.54 4.02 12.00
C TRP A 69 11.15 2.55 11.89
N SER A 70 10.88 1.93 13.03
CA SER A 70 10.29 0.60 13.02
C SER A 70 8.85 0.68 12.46
N LEU A 71 8.44 -0.33 11.70
CA LEU A 71 7.17 -0.35 10.96
C LEU A 71 5.94 -0.14 11.87
N ASP A 72 6.05 -0.57 13.12
CA ASP A 72 5.07 -0.43 14.20
C ASP A 72 4.90 1.01 14.72
N ARG A 73 5.85 1.91 14.44
CA ARG A 73 5.79 3.33 14.83
C ARG A 73 5.18 4.23 13.78
N LEU A 74 4.98 3.71 12.56
CA LEU A 74 4.32 4.45 11.50
C LEU A 74 2.84 4.64 11.81
N PRO A 75 2.23 5.77 11.40
CA PRO A 75 0.80 5.87 11.33
C PRO A 75 0.23 4.65 10.59
N ASP A 76 -0.79 4.02 11.15
CA ASP A 76 -1.37 2.78 10.59
C ASP A 76 -1.78 2.95 9.12
N VAL A 77 -2.23 4.15 8.75
CA VAL A 77 -2.57 4.53 7.37
C VAL A 77 -1.34 4.57 6.47
N ASP A 78 -0.23 5.16 6.93
CA ASP A 78 1.02 5.24 6.15
C ASP A 78 1.58 3.84 5.89
N ARG A 79 1.53 2.97 6.90
CA ARG A 79 1.92 1.56 6.75
C ARG A 79 1.05 0.83 5.73
N ALA A 80 -0.27 1.02 5.75
CA ALA A 80 -1.17 0.42 4.76
C ALA A 80 -0.92 0.95 3.33
N ILE A 81 -0.63 2.25 3.18
CA ILE A 81 -0.25 2.86 1.90
C ILE A 81 1.06 2.28 1.39
N LEU A 82 2.09 2.24 2.23
CA LEU A 82 3.40 1.71 1.86
C LEU A 82 3.30 0.24 1.43
N ARG A 83 2.60 -0.61 2.18
CA ARG A 83 2.40 -2.02 1.82
C ARG A 83 1.76 -2.18 0.44
N MET A 84 0.66 -1.46 0.21
CA MET A 84 -0.05 -1.48 -1.07
C MET A 84 0.81 -0.97 -2.23
N ALA A 85 1.51 0.15 -2.04
CA ALA A 85 2.33 0.76 -3.07
C ALA A 85 3.59 -0.05 -3.36
N THR A 86 4.25 -0.63 -2.35
CA THR A 86 5.40 -1.53 -2.52
C THR A 86 4.99 -2.79 -3.29
N TYR A 87 3.81 -3.36 -2.99
CA TYR A 87 3.29 -4.46 -3.80
C TYR A 87 3.11 -4.05 -5.27
N GLU A 88 2.41 -2.95 -5.51
CA GLU A 88 2.12 -2.50 -6.88
C GLU A 88 3.41 -2.15 -7.64
N LEU A 89 4.40 -1.58 -6.95
CA LEU A 89 5.67 -1.16 -7.52
C LEU A 89 6.55 -2.33 -8.00
N LEU A 90 6.55 -3.45 -7.28
CA LEU A 90 7.51 -4.55 -7.53
C LEU A 90 6.87 -5.77 -8.19
N TRP A 91 5.54 -5.92 -8.11
CA TRP A 91 4.84 -7.10 -8.62
C TRP A 91 3.70 -6.78 -9.59
N ALA A 92 3.37 -5.51 -9.85
CA ALA A 92 2.35 -5.13 -10.83
C ALA A 92 2.96 -4.40 -12.05
N ASP A 93 3.22 -5.15 -13.12
CA ASP A 93 3.84 -4.64 -14.35
C ASP A 93 2.91 -3.75 -15.22
N ASP A 94 1.66 -3.54 -14.80
CA ASP A 94 0.65 -2.82 -15.59
C ASP A 94 0.55 -1.32 -15.26
N VAL A 95 1.37 -0.82 -14.32
CA VAL A 95 1.38 0.58 -13.90
C VAL A 95 2.82 1.11 -13.87
N PRO A 96 3.13 2.25 -14.51
CA PRO A 96 4.46 2.85 -14.42
C PRO A 96 4.83 3.23 -12.98
N ASP A 97 6.07 2.96 -12.57
CA ASP A 97 6.59 3.20 -11.21
C ASP A 97 6.29 4.61 -10.68
N ALA A 98 6.51 5.63 -11.51
CA ALA A 98 6.24 7.02 -11.15
C ALA A 98 4.76 7.27 -10.81
N VAL A 99 3.84 6.59 -11.51
CA VAL A 99 2.40 6.69 -11.24
C VAL A 99 2.04 6.00 -9.93
N VAL A 100 2.67 4.87 -9.61
CA VAL A 100 2.46 4.18 -8.32
C VAL A 100 2.88 5.10 -7.16
N ILE A 101 4.07 5.70 -7.27
CA ILE A 101 4.61 6.61 -6.25
C ILE A 101 3.73 7.85 -6.10
N ASP A 102 3.38 8.52 -7.20
CA ASP A 102 2.53 9.72 -7.18
C ASP A 102 1.17 9.43 -6.52
N GLU A 103 0.55 8.29 -6.84
CA GLU A 103 -0.75 7.90 -6.26
C GLU A 103 -0.65 7.55 -4.78
N ALA A 104 0.45 6.92 -4.34
CA ALA A 104 0.70 6.66 -2.92
C ALA A 104 0.88 7.97 -2.14
N VAL A 105 1.59 8.95 -2.71
CA VAL A 105 1.78 10.28 -2.13
C VAL A 105 0.45 11.03 -2.02
N GLU A 106 -0.40 10.96 -3.04
CA GLU A 106 -1.73 11.58 -2.99
C GLU A 106 -2.64 10.91 -1.95
N LEU A 107 -2.56 9.59 -1.75
CA LEU A 107 -3.26 8.91 -0.68
C LEU A 107 -2.78 9.37 0.70
N ALA A 108 -1.46 9.53 0.89
CA ALA A 108 -0.89 10.00 2.14
C ALA A 108 -1.36 11.42 2.48
N LYS A 109 -1.38 12.33 1.48
CA LYS A 109 -1.92 13.69 1.63
C LYS A 109 -3.39 13.70 2.06
N ALA A 110 -4.18 12.77 1.52
CA ALA A 110 -5.62 12.74 1.73
C ALA A 110 -6.03 12.06 3.04
N LEU A 111 -5.22 11.14 3.57
CA LEU A 111 -5.63 10.22 4.64
C LEU A 111 -4.78 10.29 5.91
N SER A 112 -3.65 10.98 5.88
CA SER A 112 -2.66 10.95 6.96
C SER A 112 -2.21 12.37 7.37
N THR A 113 -0.98 12.50 7.86
CA THR A 113 -0.43 13.75 8.40
C THR A 113 0.30 14.59 7.35
N ASP A 114 0.61 15.85 7.68
CA ASP A 114 1.33 16.77 6.78
C ASP A 114 2.74 16.27 6.40
N ASP A 115 3.37 15.47 7.26
CA ASP A 115 4.72 14.91 7.03
C ASP A 115 4.68 13.60 6.20
N SER A 116 3.54 12.92 6.17
CA SER A 116 3.38 11.60 5.53
C SER A 116 3.70 11.58 4.02
N PRO A 117 3.31 12.58 3.19
CA PRO A 117 3.59 12.56 1.75
C PRO A 117 5.08 12.51 1.43
N GLY A 118 5.89 13.30 2.13
CA GLY A 118 7.34 13.32 1.95
C GLY A 118 7.99 12.03 2.40
N TYR A 119 7.51 11.47 3.52
CA TYR A 119 7.98 10.19 4.04
C TYR A 119 7.68 9.03 3.07
N VAL A 120 6.42 8.87 2.64
CA VAL A 120 6.00 7.82 1.69
C VAL A 120 6.79 7.89 0.39
N ASN A 121 6.96 9.10 -0.17
CA ASN A 121 7.77 9.31 -1.37
C ASN A 121 9.23 8.86 -1.16
N GLY A 122 9.83 9.23 -0.03
CA GLY A 122 11.22 8.87 0.28
C GLY A 122 11.44 7.37 0.40
N VAL A 123 10.55 6.66 1.12
CA VAL A 123 10.64 5.21 1.30
C VAL A 123 10.45 4.47 -0.02
N LEU A 124 9.41 4.78 -0.78
CA LEU A 124 9.15 4.12 -2.06
C LEU A 124 10.25 4.38 -3.09
N GLY A 125 10.78 5.61 -3.14
CA GLY A 125 11.92 5.94 -4.00
C GLY A 125 13.19 5.16 -3.62
N ALA A 126 13.44 4.95 -2.33
CA ALA A 126 14.56 4.15 -1.85
C ALA A 126 14.41 2.65 -2.19
N ILE A 127 13.21 2.10 -2.02
CA ILE A 127 12.89 0.72 -2.42
C ILE A 127 13.10 0.53 -3.92
N LEU A 128 12.54 1.44 -4.74
CA LEU A 128 12.68 1.38 -6.20
C LEU A 128 14.15 1.36 -6.63
N ALA A 129 14.96 2.25 -6.06
CA ALA A 129 16.38 2.34 -6.38
C ALA A 129 17.19 1.10 -5.97
N ALA A 130 16.75 0.39 -4.92
CA ALA A 130 17.42 -0.81 -4.43
C ALA A 130 17.05 -2.08 -5.23
N GLU A 131 15.78 -2.22 -5.60
CA GLU A 131 15.26 -3.45 -6.22
C GLU A 131 15.28 -3.39 -7.76
N VAL A 132 15.30 -2.18 -8.35
CA VAL A 132 15.41 -1.99 -9.80
C VAL A 132 16.73 -1.27 -10.10
N PRO A 133 17.80 -1.99 -10.46
CA PRO A 133 19.06 -1.37 -10.82
C PRO A 133 18.83 -0.44 -12.02
N THR A 134 19.10 0.85 -11.84
CA THR A 134 19.22 1.78 -12.97
C THR A 134 20.41 1.31 -13.80
N ALA A 135 20.14 0.77 -14.99
CA ALA A 135 21.15 0.39 -15.97
C ALA A 135 21.95 1.61 -16.47
#